data_AF-A0A7J8F786-F1
#
_entry.id   AF-A0A7J8F786-F1
#
_cell.length_a   1.000
_cell.length_b   1.000
_cell.length_c   1.000
_cell.angle_alpha   90.00
_cell.angle_beta   90.00
_cell.angle_gamma   90.00
#
_symmetry.space_group_name_H-M   'P 1'
#
loop_
_entity.id
_entity.type
_entity.pdbx_description
1 polymer ?
#
loop_
_entity_poly.entity_id
_entity_poly.type
_entity_poly.pdbx_seq_one_letter_code
_entity_poly.pdbx_strand_id
1 'polypeptide(L)'
;MRGSSSKDLLDNQSQEEQRREMLETVKQLTGGMDVERNTTEADRNKARDSVTKPEIPTSAPEKPSLSDEEMERKSKSIIDEFLHINDFKEAMQCVEELSAQGPLHVFVRMGVESTLERSQITRDHMGHLLYQLVQSEKLSKQDFFKGFSETLELADDMAIDIPHIWLYLAELVTPMLKEGGISVRELIIEFCKPLLPVGRAGILISEILHLLCKQMSHKKVGALWREADLSWKDYLPEGEDVHNFLLEQKLDFIESDSSCSSEALSKKELSAEELYSRLEKLIIEDKANDEQIFDWVEANLDESQMSSPTFLRALMTAVCKAAIIIADCSTFRVDTAVIKQRVPILLKYLDSDTEKELQALYALQASIVKLDQPANLLRMFFDCLYDEEVISEDAFYKWESSKDPAEQNGKGVALKSVTAFFTWLREAEEESEDN
;
A
#
# COMPACT_ATOMS: atom_id res chain seq x y z
N MET A 1 -46.29 -18.98 14.38
CA MET A 1 -46.94 -17.74 13.89
C MET A 1 -46.09 -17.22 12.74
N ARG A 2 -46.51 -17.43 11.48
CA ARG A 2 -45.89 -16.87 10.27
C ARG A 2 -46.88 -15.87 9.70
N GLY A 3 -46.53 -14.59 9.63
CA GLY A 3 -47.44 -13.56 9.13
C GLY A 3 -46.93 -12.12 9.12
N SER A 4 -45.60 -11.88 9.00
CA SER A 4 -45.06 -10.51 8.90
C SER A 4 -44.36 -10.21 7.56
N SER A 5 -43.62 -11.17 6.98
CA SER A 5 -42.73 -10.89 5.83
C SER A 5 -43.43 -10.50 4.52
N SER A 6 -44.67 -10.95 4.28
CA SER A 6 -45.37 -10.60 3.02
C SER A 6 -45.93 -9.18 2.99
N LYS A 7 -46.04 -8.50 4.14
CA LYS A 7 -46.61 -7.15 4.19
C LYS A 7 -45.53 -6.09 3.89
N ASP A 8 -44.31 -6.30 4.39
CA ASP A 8 -43.16 -5.41 4.15
C ASP A 8 -42.69 -5.45 2.68
N LEU A 9 -42.79 -6.61 2.01
CA LEU A 9 -42.48 -6.74 0.58
C LEU A 9 -43.47 -6.00 -0.33
N LEU A 10 -44.75 -5.92 0.07
CA LEU A 10 -45.78 -5.22 -0.70
C LEU A 10 -45.68 -3.70 -0.51
N ASP A 11 -45.32 -3.23 0.69
CA ASP A 11 -45.10 -1.81 0.96
C ASP A 11 -43.85 -1.27 0.23
N ASN A 12 -42.80 -2.09 0.07
CA ASN A 12 -41.58 -1.68 -0.65
C ASN A 12 -41.81 -1.57 -2.16
N GLN A 13 -42.57 -2.49 -2.76
CA GLN A 13 -42.95 -2.41 -4.18
C GLN A 13 -43.83 -1.20 -4.48
N SER A 14 -44.76 -0.87 -3.58
CA SER A 14 -45.62 0.32 -3.73
C SER A 14 -44.84 1.63 -3.66
N GLN A 15 -43.76 1.71 -2.88
CA GLN A 15 -42.91 2.89 -2.80
C GLN A 15 -42.02 3.04 -4.05
N GLU A 16 -41.58 1.93 -4.64
CA GLU A 16 -40.76 1.93 -5.84
C GLU A 16 -41.55 2.33 -7.10
N GLU A 17 -42.82 1.92 -7.18
CA GLU A 17 -43.74 2.33 -8.24
C GLU A 17 -44.03 3.85 -8.18
N GLN A 18 -44.25 4.40 -6.98
CA GLN A 18 -44.42 5.84 -6.78
C GLN A 18 -43.17 6.67 -7.14
N ARG A 19 -41.96 6.13 -6.90
CA ARG A 19 -40.70 6.76 -7.33
C ARG A 19 -40.55 6.78 -8.85
N ARG A 20 -40.97 5.71 -9.55
CA ARG A 20 -40.93 5.65 -11.02
C ARG A 20 -41.90 6.64 -11.67
N GLU A 21 -43.12 6.76 -11.15
CA GLU A 21 -44.08 7.75 -11.67
C GLU A 21 -43.60 9.20 -11.47
N MET A 22 -42.93 9.48 -10.34
CA MET A 22 -42.34 10.79 -10.08
C MET A 22 -41.21 11.12 -11.07
N LEU A 23 -40.37 10.13 -11.41
CA LEU A 23 -39.28 10.27 -12.37
C LEU A 23 -39.78 10.45 -13.81
N GLU A 24 -40.86 9.77 -14.21
CA GLU A 24 -41.47 9.98 -15.53
C GLU A 24 -42.11 11.37 -15.66
N THR A 25 -42.71 11.87 -14.57
CA THR A 25 -43.29 13.22 -14.53
C THR A 25 -42.21 14.29 -14.71
N VAL A 26 -41.04 14.12 -14.08
CA VAL A 26 -39.88 15.02 -14.26
C VAL A 26 -39.37 14.99 -15.70
N LYS A 27 -39.34 13.80 -16.33
CA LYS A 27 -38.88 13.61 -17.71
C LYS A 27 -39.81 14.25 -18.76
N GLN A 28 -41.11 14.35 -18.48
CA GLN A 28 -42.07 15.07 -19.32
C GLN A 28 -42.00 16.60 -19.16
N LEU A 29 -41.55 17.09 -17.99
CA LEU A 29 -41.42 18.53 -17.72
C LEU A 29 -40.15 19.15 -18.33
N THR A 30 -39.12 18.35 -18.60
CA THR A 30 -37.83 18.82 -19.13
C THR A 30 -37.64 18.55 -20.62
N GLY A 31 -38.71 18.69 -21.42
CA GLY A 31 -38.75 18.38 -22.85
C GLY A 31 -37.47 18.74 -23.64
N GLY A 32 -36.90 17.71 -24.30
CA GLY A 32 -35.74 17.80 -25.16
C GLY A 32 -36.03 18.45 -26.51
N MET A 33 -34.97 18.96 -27.15
CA MET A 33 -35.01 19.42 -28.54
C MET A 33 -33.71 18.98 -29.24
N ASP A 34 -33.78 17.84 -29.93
CA ASP A 34 -32.84 17.43 -30.97
C ASP A 34 -33.28 18.02 -32.31
N VAL A 35 -32.36 18.63 -33.07
CA VAL A 35 -32.47 18.73 -34.54
C VAL A 35 -31.09 18.61 -35.19
N GLU A 36 -30.96 17.58 -36.03
CA GLU A 36 -29.87 17.24 -36.95
C GLU A 36 -29.67 18.22 -38.15
N ARG A 37 -28.46 18.13 -38.75
CA ARG A 37 -28.10 18.28 -40.20
C ARG A 37 -28.08 19.68 -40.86
N ASN A 38 -26.89 20.13 -41.31
CA ASN A 38 -26.46 20.06 -42.72
C ASN A 38 -25.13 20.79 -43.01
N THR A 39 -24.27 20.15 -43.79
CA THR A 39 -23.12 20.69 -44.54
C THR A 39 -23.55 21.31 -45.87
N THR A 40 -22.97 22.46 -46.27
CA THR A 40 -22.37 22.76 -47.61
C THR A 40 -22.02 24.25 -47.80
N GLU A 41 -20.79 24.50 -48.26
CA GLU A 41 -20.28 25.52 -49.20
C GLU A 41 -20.95 26.90 -49.35
N ALA A 42 -20.15 27.99 -49.30
CA ALA A 42 -19.71 28.71 -50.50
C ALA A 42 -19.09 30.09 -50.21
N ASP A 43 -17.99 30.30 -50.92
CA ASP A 43 -17.16 31.48 -51.14
C ASP A 43 -17.92 32.77 -51.54
N ARG A 44 -17.52 33.95 -51.01
CA ARG A 44 -17.47 35.23 -51.78
C ARG A 44 -16.84 36.41 -51.02
N ASN A 45 -15.69 36.82 -51.55
CA ASN A 45 -14.97 38.08 -51.33
C ASN A 45 -15.81 39.37 -51.43
N LYS A 46 -15.54 40.36 -50.56
CA LYS A 46 -15.17 41.74 -50.99
C LYS A 46 -14.56 42.59 -49.88
N ALA A 47 -13.39 43.14 -50.17
CA ALA A 47 -12.60 44.07 -49.37
C ALA A 47 -13.17 45.49 -49.28
N ARG A 48 -12.89 46.20 -48.17
CA ARG A 48 -12.36 47.58 -48.20
C ARG A 48 -11.80 48.03 -46.84
N ASP A 49 -10.54 48.48 -46.87
CA ASP A 49 -9.75 49.07 -45.78
C ASP A 49 -10.36 50.33 -45.12
N SER A 50 -10.12 50.49 -43.81
CA SER A 50 -9.62 51.76 -43.21
C SER A 50 -9.21 51.62 -41.72
N VAL A 51 -7.91 51.38 -41.50
CA VAL A 51 -6.96 52.19 -40.67
C VAL A 51 -7.23 52.44 -39.15
N THR A 52 -6.34 51.82 -38.35
CA THR A 52 -5.73 52.19 -37.02
C THR A 52 -6.57 52.27 -35.74
N LYS A 53 -6.24 51.45 -34.72
CA LYS A 53 -5.28 51.68 -33.61
C LYS A 53 -5.24 50.41 -32.71
N PRO A 54 -4.13 50.02 -32.04
CA PRO A 54 -4.04 48.72 -31.38
C PRO A 54 -4.66 48.75 -29.98
N GLU A 55 -5.66 47.89 -29.77
CA GLU A 55 -6.18 47.53 -28.44
C GLU A 55 -5.72 46.12 -28.07
N ILE A 56 -5.45 45.98 -26.79
CA ILE A 56 -4.81 44.86 -26.08
C ILE A 56 -5.72 43.62 -26.15
N PRO A 57 -5.21 42.39 -26.37
CA PRO A 57 -6.03 41.20 -26.30
C PRO A 57 -6.36 40.89 -24.82
N THR A 58 -7.62 41.13 -24.45
CA THR A 58 -8.26 40.62 -23.23
C THR A 58 -8.11 39.10 -23.15
N SER A 59 -7.62 38.63 -22.00
CA SER A 59 -7.44 37.23 -21.63
C SER A 59 -8.76 36.47 -21.64
N ALA A 60 -8.69 35.20 -22.02
CA ALA A 60 -9.76 34.22 -21.86
C ALA A 60 -10.19 34.09 -20.38
N PRO A 61 -11.45 33.71 -20.09
CA PRO A 61 -11.91 33.54 -18.71
C PRO A 61 -11.23 32.32 -18.08
N GLU A 62 -10.45 32.55 -17.02
CA GLU A 62 -9.97 31.52 -16.10
C GLU A 62 -11.19 30.89 -15.41
N LYS A 63 -11.28 29.55 -15.40
CA LYS A 63 -12.30 28.83 -14.61
C LYS A 63 -12.10 29.22 -13.13
N PRO A 64 -13.16 29.53 -12.36
CA PRO A 64 -13.01 29.82 -10.94
C PRO A 64 -12.51 28.57 -10.21
N SER A 65 -11.47 28.73 -9.40
CA SER A 65 -11.03 27.74 -8.41
C SER A 65 -12.20 27.41 -7.47
N LEU A 66 -12.36 26.15 -7.10
CA LEU A 66 -13.36 25.74 -6.12
C LEU A 66 -13.12 26.42 -4.77
N SER A 67 -14.18 26.57 -3.98
CA SER A 67 -14.04 26.95 -2.57
C SER A 67 -13.39 25.83 -1.75
N ASP A 68 -12.76 26.18 -0.63
CA ASP A 68 -12.07 25.21 0.24
C ASP A 68 -13.04 24.11 0.73
N GLU A 69 -14.28 24.46 1.10
CA GLU A 69 -15.30 23.50 1.53
C GLU A 69 -15.73 22.52 0.41
N GLU A 70 -15.75 22.98 -0.84
CA GLU A 70 -16.04 22.12 -1.98
C GLU A 70 -14.87 21.19 -2.29
N MET A 71 -13.64 21.68 -2.11
CA MET A 71 -12.43 20.89 -2.25
C MET A 71 -12.37 19.78 -1.21
N GLU A 72 -12.66 20.08 0.06
CA GLU A 72 -12.72 19.09 1.14
C GLU A 72 -13.76 18.01 0.86
N ARG A 73 -14.96 18.40 0.45
CA ARG A 73 -16.04 17.46 0.14
C ARG A 73 -15.68 16.51 -1.00
N LYS A 74 -15.09 17.04 -2.08
CA LYS A 74 -14.64 16.22 -3.22
C LYS A 74 -13.48 15.31 -2.83
N SER A 75 -12.50 15.85 -2.10
CA SER A 75 -11.36 15.07 -1.60
C SER A 75 -11.82 13.90 -0.76
N LYS A 76 -12.73 14.15 0.20
CA LYS A 76 -13.30 13.10 1.04
C LYS A 76 -14.03 12.03 0.24
N SER A 77 -14.82 12.43 -0.78
CA SER A 77 -15.50 11.47 -1.65
C SER A 77 -14.52 10.56 -2.39
N ILE A 78 -13.46 11.12 -2.96
CA ILE A 78 -12.42 10.36 -3.68
C ILE A 78 -11.70 9.40 -2.73
N ILE A 79 -11.38 9.87 -1.52
CA ILE A 79 -10.70 9.06 -0.50
C ILE A 79 -11.60 7.90 -0.04
N ASP A 80 -12.86 8.16 0.29
CA ASP A 80 -13.77 7.12 0.76
C ASP A 80 -14.04 6.07 -0.33
N GLU A 81 -14.15 6.47 -1.60
CA GLU A 81 -14.27 5.55 -2.75
C GLU A 81 -13.00 4.73 -2.97
N PHE A 82 -11.83 5.38 -2.96
CA PHE A 82 -10.54 4.69 -3.06
C PHE A 82 -10.37 3.65 -1.94
N LEU A 83 -10.69 4.00 -0.70
CA LEU A 83 -10.54 3.10 0.43
C LEU A 83 -11.54 1.93 0.41
N HIS A 84 -12.65 2.06 -0.31
CA HIS A 84 -13.63 1.01 -0.48
C HIS A 84 -13.29 0.05 -1.62
N ILE A 85 -12.82 0.59 -2.76
CA ILE A 85 -12.59 -0.18 -4.00
C ILE A 85 -11.12 -0.59 -4.17
N ASN A 86 -10.20 0.13 -3.53
CA ASN A 86 -8.74 0.00 -3.66
C ASN A 86 -8.22 0.16 -5.10
N ASP A 87 -8.94 0.91 -5.95
CA ASP A 87 -8.50 1.21 -7.31
C ASP A 87 -7.57 2.43 -7.35
N PHE A 88 -6.27 2.17 -7.30
CA PHE A 88 -5.24 3.19 -7.41
C PHE A 88 -5.31 3.97 -8.73
N LYS A 89 -5.68 3.35 -9.85
CA LYS A 89 -5.67 4.04 -11.15
C LYS A 89 -6.78 5.07 -11.22
N GLU A 90 -7.98 4.69 -10.76
CA GLU A 90 -9.12 5.61 -10.71
C GLU A 90 -8.84 6.75 -9.74
N ALA A 91 -8.36 6.45 -8.52
CA ALA A 91 -8.01 7.47 -7.54
C ALA A 91 -6.98 8.48 -8.09
N MET A 92 -5.94 8.00 -8.77
CA MET A 92 -4.92 8.82 -9.41
C MET A 92 -5.47 9.70 -10.54
N GLN A 93 -6.54 9.27 -11.23
CA GLN A 93 -7.22 10.04 -12.26
C GLN A 93 -8.12 11.11 -11.64
N CYS A 94 -8.90 10.76 -10.61
CA CYS A 94 -9.75 11.71 -9.91
C CYS A 94 -8.94 12.85 -9.26
N VAL A 95 -7.78 12.53 -8.67
CA VAL A 95 -6.89 13.56 -8.09
C VAL A 95 -6.26 14.45 -9.15
N GLU A 96 -5.95 13.91 -10.33
CA GLU A 96 -5.48 14.73 -11.46
C GLU A 96 -6.55 15.74 -11.90
N GLU A 97 -7.81 15.31 -11.99
CA GLU A 97 -8.93 16.21 -12.28
C GLU A 97 -9.16 17.24 -11.17
N LEU A 98 -8.92 16.85 -9.91
CA LEU A 98 -9.02 17.72 -8.74
C LEU A 98 -7.93 18.81 -8.75
N SER A 99 -6.72 18.48 -9.23
CA SER A 99 -5.60 19.43 -9.30
C SER A 99 -5.90 20.66 -10.17
N ALA A 100 -6.75 20.50 -11.19
CA ALA A 100 -7.22 21.60 -12.04
C ALA A 100 -8.24 22.52 -11.35
N GLN A 101 -8.73 22.13 -10.17
CA GLN A 101 -9.85 22.76 -9.49
C GLN A 101 -9.44 23.51 -8.21
N GLY A 102 -8.20 23.35 -7.75
CA GLY A 102 -7.64 24.06 -6.59
C GLY A 102 -6.45 23.32 -5.98
N PRO A 103 -6.02 23.70 -4.76
CA PRO A 103 -4.73 23.27 -4.26
C PRO A 103 -4.78 21.89 -3.58
N LEU A 104 -3.84 21.01 -3.95
CA LEU A 104 -3.87 19.60 -3.55
C LEU A 104 -3.47 19.33 -2.09
N HIS A 105 -2.88 20.29 -1.37
CA HIS A 105 -2.63 20.11 0.07
C HIS A 105 -3.91 19.86 0.87
N VAL A 106 -5.07 20.33 0.39
CA VAL A 106 -6.37 20.03 1.01
C VAL A 106 -6.70 18.54 0.86
N PHE A 107 -6.44 17.95 -0.31
CA PHE A 107 -6.61 16.50 -0.51
C PHE A 107 -5.73 15.70 0.43
N VAL A 108 -4.45 16.08 0.57
CA VAL A 108 -3.51 15.42 1.46
C VAL A 108 -3.96 15.53 2.92
N ARG A 109 -4.35 16.73 3.38
CA ARG A 109 -4.89 16.94 4.74
C ARG A 109 -6.10 16.04 4.99
N MET A 110 -7.09 16.04 4.09
CA MET A 110 -8.27 15.19 4.22
C MET A 110 -7.90 13.70 4.24
N GLY A 111 -6.90 13.28 3.46
CA GLY A 111 -6.37 11.92 3.46
C GLY A 111 -5.82 11.52 4.82
N VAL A 112 -4.98 12.37 5.42
CA VAL A 112 -4.41 12.17 6.75
C VAL A 112 -5.52 12.12 7.80
N GLU A 113 -6.34 13.16 7.91
CA GLU A 113 -7.38 13.27 8.94
C GLU A 113 -8.41 12.13 8.88
N SER A 114 -8.81 11.70 7.67
CA SER A 114 -9.80 10.65 7.51
C SER A 114 -9.27 9.25 7.79
N THR A 115 -7.96 9.02 7.75
CA THR A 115 -7.33 7.70 7.86
C THR A 115 -6.51 7.47 9.12
N LEU A 116 -6.06 8.53 9.79
CA LEU A 116 -5.13 8.47 10.91
C LEU A 116 -5.58 7.51 12.02
N GLU A 117 -6.87 7.53 12.37
CA GLU A 117 -7.47 6.70 13.42
C GLU A 117 -8.17 5.43 12.89
N ARG A 118 -8.05 5.11 11.60
CA ARG A 118 -8.59 3.88 11.01
C ARG A 118 -7.62 2.69 11.23
N SER A 119 -7.75 1.62 10.46
CA SER A 119 -6.85 0.47 10.54
C SER A 119 -5.47 0.78 9.96
N GLN A 120 -4.48 -0.02 10.31
CA GLN A 120 -3.14 0.05 9.73
C GLN A 120 -3.17 -0.09 8.20
N ILE A 121 -3.94 -1.06 7.69
CA ILE A 121 -4.14 -1.29 6.25
C ILE A 121 -4.65 -0.02 5.55
N THR A 122 -5.62 0.67 6.15
CA THR A 122 -6.16 1.93 5.59
C THR A 122 -5.09 3.03 5.53
N ARG A 123 -4.24 3.15 6.57
CA ARG A 123 -3.13 4.10 6.56
C ARG A 123 -2.08 3.73 5.52
N ASP A 124 -1.75 2.45 5.40
CA ASP A 124 -0.80 1.96 4.40
C ASP A 124 -1.30 2.24 2.97
N HIS A 125 -2.57 1.94 2.66
CA HIS A 125 -3.17 2.27 1.35
C HIS A 125 -3.13 3.77 1.05
N MET A 126 -3.47 4.61 2.03
CA MET A 126 -3.39 6.07 1.88
C MET A 126 -1.95 6.54 1.64
N GLY A 127 -0.99 6.06 2.42
CA GLY A 127 0.42 6.39 2.24
C GLY A 127 0.95 5.96 0.86
N HIS A 128 0.54 4.80 0.36
CA HIS A 128 0.89 4.35 -0.99
C HIS A 128 0.25 5.20 -2.10
N LEU A 129 -1.00 5.63 -1.94
CA LEU A 129 -1.65 6.54 -2.88
C LEU A 129 -0.90 7.88 -2.95
N LEU A 130 -0.56 8.46 -1.79
CA LEU A 130 0.21 9.70 -1.72
C LEU A 130 1.58 9.55 -2.38
N TYR A 131 2.26 8.42 -2.13
CA TYR A 131 3.53 8.09 -2.79
C TYR A 131 3.40 8.02 -4.31
N GLN A 132 2.40 7.30 -4.84
CA GLN A 132 2.17 7.20 -6.28
C GLN A 132 1.89 8.58 -6.91
N LEU A 133 1.11 9.43 -6.24
CA LEU A 133 0.82 10.79 -6.69
C LEU A 133 2.08 11.65 -6.77
N VAL A 134 2.99 11.55 -5.80
CA VAL A 134 4.27 12.27 -5.81
C VAL A 134 5.22 11.70 -6.87
N GLN A 135 5.31 10.37 -6.95
CA GLN A 135 6.18 9.67 -7.92
C GLN A 135 5.79 9.99 -9.36
N SER A 136 4.49 10.11 -9.64
CA SER A 136 3.98 10.48 -10.98
C SER A 136 3.92 11.99 -11.22
N GLU A 137 4.51 12.81 -10.33
CA GLU A 137 4.51 14.28 -10.37
C GLU A 137 3.11 14.93 -10.42
N LYS A 138 2.06 14.19 -10.04
CA LYS A 138 0.68 14.71 -9.96
C LYS A 138 0.45 15.51 -8.68
N LEU A 139 1.17 15.18 -7.62
CA LEU A 139 1.20 15.91 -6.35
C LEU A 139 2.57 16.51 -6.12
N SER A 140 2.63 17.81 -5.86
CA SER A 140 3.89 18.48 -5.54
C SER A 140 4.36 18.09 -4.14
N LYS A 141 5.68 17.99 -3.93
CA LYS A 141 6.26 17.77 -2.60
C LYS A 141 5.83 18.85 -1.60
N GLN A 142 5.69 20.10 -2.06
CA GLN A 142 5.26 21.21 -1.21
C GLN A 142 3.82 21.05 -0.73
N ASP A 143 2.91 20.61 -1.61
CA ASP A 143 1.52 20.32 -1.21
C ASP A 143 1.45 19.11 -0.28
N PHE A 144 2.29 18.10 -0.49
CA PHE A 144 2.44 16.97 0.43
C PHE A 144 2.85 17.45 1.83
N PHE A 145 3.96 18.18 1.97
CA PHE A 145 4.39 18.69 3.28
C PHE A 145 3.36 19.61 3.93
N LYS A 146 2.75 20.50 3.13
CA LYS A 146 1.72 21.42 3.63
C LYS A 146 0.49 20.70 4.15
N GLY A 147 0.07 19.60 3.50
CA GLY A 147 -1.07 18.79 3.93
C GLY A 147 -0.87 18.11 5.30
N PHE A 148 0.37 17.77 5.65
CA PHE A 148 0.69 17.21 6.98
C PHE A 148 0.93 18.27 8.05
N SER A 149 1.27 19.51 7.68
CA SER A 149 1.71 20.56 8.63
C SER A 149 0.72 20.79 9.76
N GLU A 150 -0.57 20.97 9.46
CA GLU A 150 -1.60 21.23 10.47
C GLU A 150 -1.76 20.06 11.44
N THR A 151 -1.72 18.82 10.94
CA THR A 151 -1.79 17.62 11.78
C THR A 151 -0.55 17.48 12.67
N LEU A 152 0.64 17.75 12.13
CA LEU A 152 1.90 17.67 12.89
C LEU A 152 1.98 18.72 14.01
N GLU A 153 1.47 19.93 13.76
CA GLU A 153 1.40 21.00 14.77
C GLU A 153 0.48 20.61 15.95
N LEU A 154 -0.59 19.86 15.68
CA LEU A 154 -1.55 19.39 16.68
C LEU A 154 -1.21 18.01 17.26
N ALA A 155 -0.19 17.32 16.74
CA ALA A 155 0.08 15.92 17.05
C ALA A 155 0.39 15.66 18.53
N ASP A 156 1.07 16.59 19.22
CA ASP A 156 1.36 16.44 20.66
C ASP A 156 0.09 16.53 21.53
N ASP A 157 -0.85 17.40 21.16
CA ASP A 157 -2.16 17.48 21.82
C ASP A 157 -3.01 16.23 21.50
N MET A 158 -2.99 15.78 20.24
CA MET A 158 -3.70 14.57 19.81
C MET A 158 -3.14 13.30 20.49
N ALA A 159 -1.87 13.29 20.88
CA ALA A 159 -1.25 12.16 21.58
C ALA A 159 -1.91 11.85 22.94
N ILE A 160 -2.65 12.81 23.51
CA ILE A 160 -3.43 12.62 24.75
C ILE A 160 -4.57 11.62 24.52
N ASP A 161 -5.26 11.76 23.39
CA ASP A 161 -6.42 10.93 23.05
C ASP A 161 -6.01 9.71 22.19
N ILE A 162 -4.91 9.81 21.45
CA ILE A 162 -4.42 8.81 20.49
C ILE A 162 -2.97 8.44 20.86
N PRO A 163 -2.75 7.45 21.76
CA PRO A 163 -1.41 7.13 22.27
C PRO A 163 -0.39 6.71 21.20
N HIS A 164 -0.85 6.17 20.06
CA HIS A 164 -0.01 5.70 18.96
C HIS A 164 0.04 6.66 17.76
N ILE A 165 -0.32 7.93 17.94
CA ILE A 165 -0.37 8.95 16.87
C ILE A 165 0.95 9.01 16.06
N TRP A 166 2.10 8.92 16.73
CA TRP A 166 3.42 9.00 16.08
C TRP A 166 3.68 7.82 15.16
N LEU A 167 3.29 6.61 15.57
CA LEU A 167 3.34 5.42 14.72
C LEU A 167 2.39 5.58 13.53
N TYR A 168 1.16 6.06 13.75
CA TYR A 168 0.17 6.23 12.69
C TYR A 168 0.61 7.27 11.64
N LEU A 169 1.22 8.37 12.08
CA LEU A 169 1.84 9.36 11.20
C LEU A 169 3.03 8.74 10.45
N ALA A 170 3.87 7.96 11.12
CA ALA A 170 4.99 7.28 10.48
C ALA A 170 4.53 6.28 9.40
N GLU A 171 3.43 5.53 9.63
CA GLU A 171 2.84 4.59 8.67
C GLU A 171 2.36 5.31 7.39
N LEU A 172 1.73 6.49 7.52
CA LEU A 172 1.31 7.29 6.37
C LEU A 172 2.48 7.84 5.54
N VAL A 173 3.63 8.06 6.17
CA VAL A 173 4.76 8.78 5.58
C VAL A 173 5.84 7.83 5.05
N THR A 174 6.04 6.67 5.69
CA THR A 174 7.10 5.71 5.34
C THR A 174 7.07 5.26 3.88
N PRO A 175 5.91 5.03 3.22
CA PRO A 175 5.86 4.71 1.80
C PRO A 175 6.53 5.76 0.90
N MET A 176 6.58 7.02 1.34
CA MET A 176 7.22 8.12 0.59
C MET A 176 8.74 7.99 0.50
N LEU A 177 9.35 7.12 1.31
CA LEU A 177 10.79 6.83 1.30
C LEU A 177 11.18 5.70 0.33
N LYS A 178 10.21 5.13 -0.40
CA LYS A 178 10.45 4.20 -1.52
C LYS A 178 11.11 4.92 -2.71
N GLU A 179 11.66 4.14 -3.65
CA GLU A 179 12.39 4.67 -4.81
C GLU A 179 11.54 5.62 -5.67
N GLY A 180 12.06 6.81 -5.97
CA GLY A 180 11.31 7.83 -6.73
C GLY A 180 10.36 8.69 -5.87
N GLY A 181 10.34 8.48 -4.56
CA GLY A 181 9.68 9.36 -3.59
C GLY A 181 10.56 10.53 -3.12
N ILE A 182 10.50 10.82 -1.82
CA ILE A 182 11.23 11.91 -1.16
C ILE A 182 12.47 11.34 -0.45
N SER A 183 13.60 12.05 -0.53
CA SER A 183 14.80 11.63 0.19
C SER A 183 14.59 11.66 1.72
N VAL A 184 15.19 10.72 2.44
CA VAL A 184 15.13 10.65 3.92
C VAL A 184 15.49 12.01 4.55
N ARG A 185 16.53 12.66 4.02
CA ARG A 185 16.98 13.99 4.46
C ARG A 185 15.89 15.06 4.32
N GLU A 186 15.33 15.19 3.11
CA GLU A 186 14.29 16.19 2.81
C GLU A 186 13.04 15.93 3.67
N LEU A 187 12.61 14.67 3.76
CA LEU A 187 11.44 14.28 4.55
C LEU A 187 11.60 14.66 6.02
N ILE A 188 12.70 14.23 6.66
CA ILE A 188 12.94 14.47 8.08
C ILE A 188 13.03 15.96 8.37
N ILE A 189 13.76 16.73 7.55
CA ILE A 189 13.88 18.18 7.73
C ILE A 189 12.51 18.86 7.70
N GLU A 190 11.69 18.57 6.69
CA GLU A 190 10.39 19.23 6.53
C GLU A 190 9.37 18.81 7.61
N PHE A 191 9.26 17.52 7.92
CA PHE A 191 8.32 17.01 8.93
C PHE A 191 8.70 17.40 10.36
N CYS A 192 9.99 17.60 10.63
CA CYS A 192 10.43 17.99 11.97
C CYS A 192 10.25 19.48 12.26
N LYS A 193 10.16 20.36 11.26
CA LYS A 193 9.96 21.81 11.46
C LYS A 193 8.83 22.15 12.46
N PRO A 194 7.60 21.62 12.31
CA PRO A 194 6.52 21.86 13.28
C PRO A 194 6.75 21.16 14.64
N LEU A 195 7.60 20.12 14.68
CA LEU A 195 7.83 19.29 15.87
C LEU A 195 9.00 19.74 16.75
N LEU A 196 9.89 20.60 16.23
CA LEU A 196 11.03 21.14 16.98
C LEU A 196 10.60 21.95 18.21
N PRO A 197 9.59 22.86 18.14
CA PRO A 197 9.16 23.63 19.32
C PRO A 197 8.58 22.77 20.45
N VAL A 198 7.94 21.66 20.11
CA VAL A 198 7.34 20.71 21.08
C VAL A 198 8.32 19.63 21.54
N GLY A 199 9.52 19.55 20.95
CA GLY A 199 10.54 18.56 21.31
C GLY A 199 10.16 17.11 20.96
N ARG A 200 9.26 16.91 20.00
CA ARG A 200 8.76 15.58 19.60
C ARG A 200 9.34 15.04 18.30
N ALA A 201 10.21 15.81 17.63
CA ALA A 201 10.82 15.42 16.37
C ALA A 201 11.55 14.06 16.45
N GLY A 202 12.35 13.84 17.50
CA GLY A 202 13.04 12.56 17.71
C GLY A 202 12.13 11.33 17.79
N ILE A 203 10.91 11.48 18.33
CA ILE A 203 9.95 10.37 18.45
C ILE A 203 9.41 9.98 17.07
N LEU A 204 8.97 10.94 16.25
CA LEU A 204 8.51 10.66 14.90
C LEU A 204 9.61 10.02 14.04
N ILE A 205 10.84 10.56 14.12
CA ILE A 205 12.00 9.98 13.41
C ILE A 205 12.21 8.53 13.84
N SER A 206 12.11 8.24 15.14
CA SER A 206 12.31 6.90 15.67
C SER A 206 11.27 5.91 15.13
N GLU A 207 10.00 6.30 15.09
CA GLU A 207 8.93 5.47 14.50
C GLU A 207 9.16 5.22 13.00
N ILE A 208 9.55 6.25 12.23
CA ILE A 208 9.89 6.08 10.81
C ILE A 208 11.06 5.10 10.64
N LEU A 209 12.11 5.23 11.45
CA LEU A 209 13.27 4.34 11.38
C LEU A 209 12.90 2.90 11.75
N HIS A 210 12.04 2.69 12.75
CA HIS A 210 11.53 1.36 13.09
C HIS A 210 10.71 0.74 11.96
N LEU A 211 9.85 1.52 11.30
CA LEU A 211 9.12 1.05 10.12
C LEU A 211 10.06 0.73 8.96
N LEU A 212 11.11 1.52 8.75
CA LEU A 212 12.16 1.18 7.79
C LEU A 212 12.90 -0.10 8.19
N CYS A 213 13.14 -0.36 9.47
CA CYS A 213 13.77 -1.60 9.94
C CYS A 213 12.88 -2.84 9.75
N LYS A 214 11.56 -2.67 9.70
CA LYS A 214 10.65 -3.74 9.24
C LYS A 214 10.81 -4.02 7.75
N GLN A 215 11.27 -3.02 6.99
CA GLN A 215 11.43 -3.11 5.55
C GLN A 215 12.86 -3.35 5.08
N MET A 216 13.89 -3.12 5.87
CA MET A 216 15.29 -3.22 5.43
C MET A 216 16.16 -3.62 6.60
N SER A 217 17.37 -4.10 6.33
CA SER A 217 18.31 -4.39 7.41
C SER A 217 18.64 -3.12 8.22
N HIS A 218 18.98 -3.32 9.50
CA HIS A 218 19.53 -2.26 10.36
C HIS A 218 20.75 -1.59 9.72
N LYS A 219 21.56 -2.35 8.98
CA LYS A 219 22.73 -1.82 8.25
C LYS A 219 22.35 -0.84 7.15
N LYS A 220 21.33 -1.17 6.36
CA LYS A 220 20.83 -0.31 5.28
C LYS A 220 20.14 0.93 5.84
N VAL A 221 19.34 0.79 6.90
CA VAL A 221 18.74 1.94 7.59
C VAL A 221 19.81 2.86 8.19
N GLY A 222 20.83 2.29 8.84
CA GLY A 222 21.98 3.06 9.33
C GLY A 222 22.78 3.73 8.20
N ALA A 223 22.88 3.10 7.04
CA ALA A 223 23.50 3.70 5.86
C ALA A 223 22.67 4.88 5.32
N LEU A 224 21.36 4.72 5.18
CA LEU A 224 20.45 5.80 4.77
C LEU A 224 20.51 7.00 5.72
N TRP A 225 20.57 6.75 7.03
CA TRP A 225 20.75 7.81 8.03
C TRP A 225 22.07 8.56 7.84
N ARG A 226 23.18 7.83 7.63
CA ARG A 226 24.50 8.43 7.39
C ARG A 226 24.57 9.19 6.06
N GLU A 227 23.95 8.67 5.01
CA GLU A 227 23.85 9.33 3.69
C GLU A 227 23.00 10.59 3.73
N ALA A 228 21.99 10.63 4.62
CA ALA A 228 21.16 11.81 4.84
C ALA A 228 21.93 12.96 5.54
N ASP A 229 23.11 12.70 6.11
CA ASP A 229 23.94 13.68 6.82
C ASP A 229 23.14 14.45 7.89
N LEU A 230 22.34 13.70 8.65
CA LEU A 230 21.49 14.21 9.74
C LEU A 230 22.14 13.97 11.09
N SER A 231 21.93 14.91 12.02
CA SER A 231 22.43 14.82 13.40
C SER A 231 21.26 14.76 14.37
N TRP A 232 21.21 13.74 15.21
CA TRP A 232 20.21 13.60 16.27
C TRP A 232 20.14 14.82 17.20
N LYS A 233 21.26 15.53 17.38
CA LYS A 233 21.31 16.75 18.21
C LYS A 233 20.40 17.88 17.68
N ASP A 234 20.08 17.88 16.39
CA ASP A 234 19.24 18.90 15.79
C ASP A 234 17.74 18.62 16.01
N TYR A 235 17.39 17.41 16.43
CA TYR A 235 16.01 16.91 16.54
C TYR A 235 15.62 16.48 17.96
N LEU A 236 16.56 16.54 18.91
CA LEU A 236 16.32 16.26 20.32
C LEU A 236 16.26 17.55 21.15
N PRO A 237 15.43 17.59 22.22
CA PRO A 237 15.42 18.66 23.21
C PRO A 237 16.81 19.02 23.77
N GLU A 238 17.00 20.30 24.09
CA GLU A 238 18.25 20.80 24.67
C GLU A 238 18.58 20.08 26.00
N GLY A 239 19.69 19.35 26.02
CA GLY A 239 20.19 18.65 27.20
C GLY A 239 19.88 17.16 27.25
N GLU A 240 19.14 16.62 26.27
CA GLU A 240 18.95 15.18 26.12
C GLU A 240 20.22 14.52 25.55
N ASP A 241 20.60 13.38 26.14
CA ASP A 241 21.77 12.64 25.71
C ASP A 241 21.38 11.71 24.55
N VAL A 242 22.03 11.90 23.39
CA VAL A 242 21.75 11.13 22.16
C VAL A 242 21.90 9.63 22.40
N HIS A 243 22.94 9.21 23.13
CA HIS A 243 23.21 7.79 23.33
C HIS A 243 22.14 7.12 24.20
N ASN A 244 21.73 7.78 25.30
CA ASN A 244 20.64 7.29 26.14
C ASN A 244 19.31 7.25 25.36
N PHE A 245 19.01 8.29 24.58
CA PHE A 245 17.80 8.32 23.75
C PHE A 245 17.77 7.15 22.76
N LEU A 246 18.87 6.91 22.04
CA LEU A 246 18.96 5.79 21.09
C LEU A 246 18.84 4.43 21.78
N LEU A 247 19.39 4.26 22.98
CA LEU A 247 19.22 3.03 23.76
C LEU A 247 17.77 2.82 24.19
N GLU A 248 17.10 3.87 24.66
CA GLU A 248 15.69 3.81 25.05
C GLU A 248 14.79 3.48 23.84
N GLN A 249 15.10 4.06 22.68
CA GLN A 249 14.38 3.81 21.43
C GLN A 249 14.82 2.53 20.69
N LYS A 250 15.85 1.82 21.16
CA LYS A 250 16.44 0.63 20.50
C LYS A 250 16.97 0.91 19.09
N LEU A 251 17.60 2.06 18.90
CA LEU A 251 18.18 2.55 17.65
C LEU A 251 19.71 2.71 17.75
N ASP A 252 20.35 2.04 18.70
CA ASP A 252 21.80 2.09 18.95
C ASP A 252 22.63 1.60 17.76
N PHE A 253 22.06 0.72 16.92
CA PHE A 253 22.72 0.23 15.71
C PHE A 253 23.04 1.33 14.69
N ILE A 254 22.34 2.47 14.72
CA ILE A 254 22.53 3.59 13.78
C ILE A 254 23.90 4.25 13.96
N GLU A 255 24.38 4.33 15.21
CA GLU A 255 25.73 4.85 15.53
C GLU A 255 26.81 3.77 15.46
N SER A 256 26.43 2.49 15.48
CA SER A 256 27.39 1.40 15.42
C SER A 256 28.00 1.32 14.01
N ASP A 257 29.31 1.61 13.92
CA ASP A 257 30.13 1.36 12.73
C ASP A 257 30.27 -0.15 12.50
N SER A 258 29.21 -0.81 12.03
CA SER A 258 29.39 -2.08 11.33
C SER A 258 29.95 -1.72 9.95
N SER A 259 31.27 -1.72 9.84
CA SER A 259 32.06 -1.42 8.65
C SER A 259 31.37 -1.90 7.37
N CYS A 260 30.84 -0.96 6.60
CA CYS A 260 30.46 -1.20 5.21
C CYS A 260 31.77 -1.32 4.42
N SER A 261 32.28 -2.54 4.29
CA SER A 261 33.05 -2.87 3.09
C SER A 261 32.07 -2.77 1.93
N SER A 262 31.97 -1.57 1.36
CA SER A 262 31.47 -1.34 0.01
C SER A 262 32.42 -2.04 -0.95
N GLU A 263 32.34 -3.37 -0.96
CA GLU A 263 32.83 -4.15 -2.07
C GLU A 263 31.70 -4.17 -3.07
N ALA A 264 31.79 -3.26 -4.04
CA ALA A 264 31.20 -3.43 -5.35
C ALA A 264 31.77 -4.70 -6.01
N LEU A 265 31.48 -5.86 -5.42
CA LEU A 265 31.55 -7.14 -6.09
C LEU A 265 30.30 -7.19 -6.93
N SER A 266 30.46 -7.35 -8.24
CA SER A 266 29.38 -7.78 -9.13
C SER A 266 28.62 -8.91 -8.43
N LYS A 267 27.43 -8.62 -7.89
CA LYS A 267 26.63 -9.63 -7.19
C LYS A 267 26.35 -10.72 -8.20
N LYS A 268 27.02 -11.84 -8.00
CA LYS A 268 26.94 -12.98 -8.90
C LYS A 268 25.50 -13.45 -8.89
N GLU A 269 24.84 -13.50 -10.05
CA GLU A 269 23.52 -14.11 -10.16
C GLU A 269 23.60 -15.53 -9.61
N LEU A 270 22.91 -15.77 -8.49
CA LEU A 270 22.83 -17.07 -7.83
C LEU A 270 21.74 -17.87 -8.53
N SER A 271 21.99 -19.17 -8.75
CA SER A 271 20.95 -20.04 -9.32
C SER A 271 19.81 -20.27 -8.32
N ALA A 272 18.64 -20.71 -8.81
CA ALA A 272 17.49 -21.05 -7.96
C ALA A 272 17.83 -22.07 -6.86
N GLU A 273 18.69 -23.04 -7.19
CA GLU A 273 19.12 -24.11 -6.30
C GLU A 273 20.11 -23.60 -5.24
N GLU A 274 21.03 -22.71 -5.64
CA GLU A 274 21.97 -22.07 -4.72
C GLU A 274 21.24 -21.13 -3.75
N LEU A 275 20.26 -20.36 -4.24
CA LEU A 275 19.42 -19.49 -3.40
C LEU A 275 18.63 -20.28 -2.38
N TYR A 276 17.95 -21.33 -2.83
CA TYR A 276 17.20 -22.20 -1.94
C TYR A 276 18.11 -22.85 -0.90
N SER A 277 19.24 -23.42 -1.29
CA SER A 277 20.16 -24.08 -0.36
C SER A 277 20.72 -23.13 0.70
N ARG A 278 21.01 -21.88 0.34
CA ARG A 278 21.49 -20.87 1.29
C ARG A 278 20.38 -20.37 2.23
N LEU A 279 19.18 -20.11 1.71
CA LEU A 279 18.02 -19.72 2.52
C LEU A 279 17.60 -20.85 3.47
N GLU A 280 17.62 -22.10 2.99
CA GLU A 280 17.37 -23.28 3.81
C GLU A 280 18.34 -23.35 4.98
N LYS A 281 19.64 -23.20 4.71
CA LYS A 281 20.66 -23.18 5.75
C LYS A 281 20.40 -22.06 6.78
N LEU A 282 20.15 -20.84 6.32
CA LEU A 282 19.92 -19.70 7.21
C LEU A 282 18.68 -19.87 8.09
N ILE A 283 17.56 -20.30 7.49
CA ILE A 283 16.26 -20.36 8.17
C ILE A 283 16.15 -21.60 9.05
N ILE A 284 16.64 -22.76 8.59
CA ILE A 284 16.43 -24.06 9.24
C ILE A 284 17.63 -24.45 10.11
N GLU A 285 18.86 -24.42 9.57
CA GLU A 285 20.05 -24.87 10.29
C GLU A 285 20.56 -23.83 11.29
N ASP A 286 20.82 -22.62 10.79
CA ASP A 286 21.42 -21.54 11.57
C ASP A 286 20.38 -20.82 12.45
N LYS A 287 19.08 -21.02 12.18
CA LYS A 287 17.94 -20.36 12.86
C LYS A 287 18.15 -18.85 12.97
N ALA A 288 18.64 -18.25 11.88
CA ALA A 288 18.98 -16.84 11.82
C ALA A 288 17.76 -15.96 12.19
N ASN A 289 17.99 -14.86 12.89
CA ASN A 289 16.94 -13.86 13.11
C ASN A 289 16.61 -13.13 11.79
N ASP A 290 15.56 -12.31 11.80
CA ASP A 290 15.12 -11.66 10.56
C ASP A 290 16.15 -10.67 10.02
N GLU A 291 16.85 -9.97 10.91
CA GLU A 291 17.96 -9.06 10.57
C GLU A 291 19.10 -9.77 9.84
N GLN A 292 19.52 -10.94 10.31
CA GLN A 292 20.56 -11.74 9.66
C GLN A 292 20.13 -12.23 8.27
N ILE A 293 18.84 -12.50 8.08
CA ILE A 293 18.30 -12.89 6.78
C ILE A 293 18.27 -11.67 5.85
N PHE A 294 17.83 -10.50 6.32
CA PHE A 294 17.88 -9.25 5.55
C PHE A 294 19.30 -8.89 5.15
N ASP A 295 20.24 -8.91 6.09
CA ASP A 295 21.67 -8.68 5.86
C ASP A 295 22.22 -9.59 4.76
N TRP A 296 21.87 -10.88 4.82
CA TRP A 296 22.34 -11.84 3.83
C TRP A 296 21.73 -11.56 2.45
N VAL A 297 20.42 -11.32 2.38
CA VAL A 297 19.74 -11.04 1.11
C VAL A 297 20.32 -9.77 0.48
N GLU A 298 20.48 -8.70 1.25
CA GLU A 298 21.01 -7.43 0.75
C GLU A 298 22.48 -7.52 0.31
N ALA A 299 23.29 -8.32 1.00
CA ALA A 299 24.68 -8.56 0.63
C ALA A 299 24.84 -9.42 -0.63
N ASN A 300 23.89 -10.32 -0.91
CA ASN A 300 24.02 -11.32 -1.97
C ASN A 300 23.18 -11.03 -3.22
N LEU A 301 22.07 -10.28 -3.09
CA LEU A 301 21.12 -10.02 -4.16
C LEU A 301 21.03 -8.53 -4.49
N ASP A 302 20.80 -8.25 -5.77
CA ASP A 302 20.39 -6.92 -6.24
C ASP A 302 18.88 -6.75 -6.17
N GLU A 303 18.42 -5.51 -6.23
CA GLU A 303 17.00 -5.15 -6.12
C GLU A 303 16.12 -5.86 -7.16
N SER A 304 16.63 -6.03 -8.39
CA SER A 304 15.97 -6.81 -9.44
C SER A 304 15.86 -8.31 -9.09
N GLN A 305 16.87 -8.86 -8.42
CA GLN A 305 16.89 -10.26 -7.99
C GLN A 305 16.02 -10.48 -6.75
N MET A 306 15.94 -9.50 -5.84
CA MET A 306 15.04 -9.54 -4.68
C MET A 306 13.56 -9.56 -5.07
N SER A 307 13.21 -8.94 -6.20
CA SER A 307 11.85 -9.00 -6.74
C SER A 307 11.65 -10.14 -7.74
N SER A 308 12.67 -10.98 -7.97
CA SER A 308 12.60 -12.04 -8.97
C SER A 308 11.72 -13.21 -8.51
N PRO A 309 10.95 -13.84 -9.41
CA PRO A 309 10.20 -15.06 -9.09
C PRO A 309 11.08 -16.16 -8.51
N THR A 310 12.34 -16.25 -8.95
CA THR A 310 13.28 -17.27 -8.47
C THR A 310 13.56 -17.14 -6.98
N PHE A 311 13.86 -15.91 -6.52
CA PHE A 311 14.11 -15.64 -5.11
C PHE A 311 12.84 -15.81 -4.28
N LEU A 312 11.71 -15.24 -4.70
CA LEU A 312 10.44 -15.31 -3.97
C LEU A 312 10.00 -16.76 -3.74
N ARG A 313 10.13 -17.59 -4.79
CA ARG A 313 9.80 -19.02 -4.68
C ARG A 313 10.76 -19.75 -3.75
N ALA A 314 12.06 -19.44 -3.79
CA ALA A 314 13.05 -20.05 -2.91
C ALA A 314 12.81 -19.69 -1.44
N LEU A 315 12.53 -18.40 -1.16
CA LEU A 315 12.18 -17.89 0.16
C LEU A 315 10.93 -18.58 0.71
N MET A 316 9.84 -18.57 -0.08
CA MET A 316 8.59 -19.21 0.33
C MET A 316 8.76 -20.71 0.59
N THR A 317 9.50 -21.41 -0.27
CA THR A 317 9.82 -22.83 -0.08
C THR A 317 10.59 -23.08 1.21
N ALA A 318 11.59 -22.25 1.53
CA ALA A 318 12.41 -22.40 2.73
C ALA A 318 11.60 -22.13 4.01
N VAL A 319 10.79 -21.07 4.04
CA VAL A 319 9.91 -20.74 5.18
C VAL A 319 8.87 -21.83 5.40
N CYS A 320 8.21 -22.30 4.34
CA CYS A 320 7.21 -23.37 4.46
C CYS A 320 7.84 -24.68 4.92
N LYS A 321 9.03 -25.01 4.43
CA LYS A 321 9.76 -26.21 4.89
C LYS A 321 10.13 -26.13 6.37
N ALA A 322 10.56 -24.96 6.84
CA ALA A 322 10.85 -24.73 8.26
C ALA A 322 9.61 -24.91 9.15
N ALA A 323 8.43 -24.57 8.65
CA ALA A 323 7.17 -24.69 9.36
C ALA A 323 6.55 -26.10 9.33
N ILE A 324 7.08 -27.05 8.55
CA ILE A 324 6.52 -28.41 8.48
C ILE A 324 7.05 -29.27 9.62
N ILE A 325 6.14 -29.69 10.51
CA ILE A 325 6.42 -30.68 11.57
C ILE A 325 5.98 -32.07 11.08
N ILE A 326 6.90 -33.03 11.16
CA ILE A 326 6.63 -34.45 10.92
C ILE A 326 6.44 -35.11 12.29
N ALA A 327 5.18 -35.33 12.68
CA ALA A 327 4.85 -35.90 13.98
C ALA A 327 5.02 -37.44 14.01
N ASP A 328 4.61 -38.12 12.93
CA ASP A 328 4.70 -39.58 12.71
C ASP A 328 4.87 -39.87 11.20
N CYS A 329 5.27 -41.09 10.82
CA CYS A 329 5.61 -41.56 9.46
C CYS A 329 4.62 -41.26 8.30
N SER A 330 3.51 -40.54 8.53
CA SER A 330 2.59 -40.07 7.49
C SER A 330 1.73 -38.84 7.86
N THR A 331 1.99 -38.16 8.99
CA THR A 331 1.18 -37.00 9.42
C THR A 331 2.00 -35.73 9.48
N PHE A 332 1.67 -34.78 8.61
CA PHE A 332 2.29 -33.47 8.54
C PHE A 332 1.41 -32.45 9.25
N ARG A 333 2.04 -31.52 9.97
CA ARG A 333 1.39 -30.35 10.56
C ARG A 333 2.18 -29.09 10.23
N VAL A 334 1.48 -27.96 10.24
CA VAL A 334 2.10 -26.65 10.12
C VAL A 334 2.31 -26.08 11.51
N ASP A 335 3.54 -25.72 11.83
CA ASP A 335 3.88 -24.87 12.97
C ASP A 335 3.58 -23.42 12.60
N THR A 336 2.41 -22.95 13.01
CA THR A 336 1.99 -21.57 12.74
C THR A 336 2.87 -20.54 13.45
N ALA A 337 3.56 -20.92 14.54
CA ALA A 337 4.48 -20.00 15.22
C ALA A 337 5.70 -19.67 14.36
N VAL A 338 6.21 -20.65 13.59
CA VAL A 338 7.34 -20.44 12.67
C VAL A 338 6.92 -19.53 11.51
N ILE A 339 5.70 -19.69 10.98
CA ILE A 339 5.19 -18.81 9.92
C ILE A 339 5.05 -17.39 10.47
N LYS A 340 4.34 -17.21 11.60
CA LYS A 340 4.16 -15.92 12.27
C LYS A 340 5.48 -15.22 12.54
N GLN A 341 6.50 -15.96 12.97
CA GLN A 341 7.84 -15.42 13.18
C GLN A 341 8.46 -14.86 11.88
N ARG A 342 8.14 -15.43 10.72
CA ARG A 342 8.72 -15.06 9.42
C ARG A 342 7.81 -14.18 8.56
N VAL A 343 6.63 -13.81 9.04
CA VAL A 343 5.70 -12.87 8.38
C VAL A 343 6.41 -11.57 7.99
N PRO A 344 7.24 -10.91 8.83
CA PRO A 344 7.92 -9.67 8.44
C PRO A 344 8.79 -9.80 7.19
N ILE A 345 9.49 -10.93 7.04
CA ILE A 345 10.32 -11.21 5.86
C ILE A 345 9.45 -11.44 4.62
N LEU A 346 8.37 -12.22 4.77
CA LEU A 346 7.47 -12.50 3.65
C LEU A 346 6.78 -11.23 3.16
N LEU A 347 6.23 -10.43 4.08
CA LEU A 347 5.61 -9.14 3.74
C LEU A 347 6.61 -8.20 3.08
N LYS A 348 7.87 -8.15 3.53
CA LYS A 348 8.88 -7.31 2.90
C LYS A 348 9.08 -7.65 1.42
N TYR A 349 9.23 -8.93 1.08
CA TYR A 349 9.60 -9.31 -0.29
C TYR A 349 8.40 -9.50 -1.21
N LEU A 350 7.21 -9.80 -0.67
CA LEU A 350 5.96 -9.86 -1.44
C LEU A 350 5.35 -8.47 -1.66
N ASP A 351 5.55 -7.52 -0.73
CA ASP A 351 5.20 -6.09 -0.86
C ASP A 351 3.75 -5.84 -1.31
N SER A 352 2.81 -6.67 -0.85
CA SER A 352 1.38 -6.62 -1.22
C SER A 352 1.12 -6.63 -2.74
N ASP A 353 2.08 -7.17 -3.51
CA ASP A 353 2.00 -7.28 -4.97
C ASP A 353 1.40 -8.63 -5.34
N THR A 354 0.23 -8.60 -5.97
CA THR A 354 -0.52 -9.81 -6.32
C THR A 354 0.27 -10.80 -7.19
N GLU A 355 1.15 -10.32 -8.07
CA GLU A 355 1.97 -11.20 -8.92
C GLU A 355 3.10 -11.85 -8.13
N LYS A 356 3.70 -11.15 -7.17
CA LYS A 356 4.72 -11.70 -6.26
C LYS A 356 4.10 -12.73 -5.30
N GLU A 357 2.94 -12.40 -4.73
CA GLU A 357 2.15 -13.31 -3.88
C GLU A 357 1.76 -14.58 -4.65
N LEU A 358 1.36 -14.44 -5.92
CA LEU A 358 1.06 -15.56 -6.79
C LEU A 358 2.28 -16.49 -7.00
N GLN A 359 3.50 -15.94 -7.13
CA GLN A 359 4.72 -16.75 -7.18
C GLN A 359 4.95 -17.53 -5.87
N ALA A 360 4.67 -16.92 -4.72
CA ALA A 360 4.75 -17.61 -3.43
C ALA A 360 3.75 -18.78 -3.36
N LEU A 361 2.51 -18.59 -3.82
CA LEU A 361 1.50 -19.66 -3.87
C LEU A 361 1.91 -20.80 -4.79
N TYR A 362 2.51 -20.52 -5.95
CA TYR A 362 3.06 -21.56 -6.83
C TYR A 362 4.21 -22.33 -6.19
N ALA A 363 5.11 -21.66 -5.47
CA ALA A 363 6.19 -22.32 -4.72
C ALA A 363 5.65 -23.24 -3.63
N LEU A 364 4.65 -22.77 -2.88
CA LEU A 364 3.97 -23.56 -1.86
C LEU A 364 3.31 -24.80 -2.49
N GLN A 365 2.53 -24.63 -3.56
CA GLN A 365 1.93 -25.77 -4.27
C GLN A 365 3.01 -26.78 -4.69
N ALA A 366 4.07 -26.34 -5.36
CA ALA A 366 5.15 -27.21 -5.80
C ALA A 366 5.82 -27.96 -4.64
N SER A 367 5.96 -27.31 -3.48
CA SER A 367 6.51 -27.91 -2.26
C SER A 367 5.60 -29.00 -1.69
N ILE A 368 4.29 -28.75 -1.63
CA ILE A 368 3.31 -29.74 -1.17
C ILE A 368 3.21 -30.92 -2.13
N VAL A 369 3.31 -30.67 -3.44
CA VAL A 369 3.33 -31.72 -4.46
C VAL A 369 4.56 -32.63 -4.31
N LYS A 370 5.73 -32.08 -3.97
CA LYS A 370 6.94 -32.86 -3.67
C LYS A 370 6.81 -33.74 -2.42
N LEU A 371 5.88 -33.43 -1.52
CA LEU A 371 5.57 -34.23 -0.32
C LEU A 371 4.48 -35.28 -0.57
N ASP A 372 4.15 -35.56 -1.83
CA ASP A 372 3.05 -36.44 -2.23
C ASP A 372 1.66 -35.97 -1.74
N GLN A 373 1.51 -34.65 -1.55
CA GLN A 373 0.23 -33.98 -1.25
C GLN A 373 -0.50 -34.53 -0.02
N PRO A 374 0.08 -34.40 1.18
CA PRO A 374 -0.55 -34.83 2.41
C PRO A 374 -1.86 -34.07 2.66
N ALA A 375 -2.85 -34.78 3.17
CA ALA A 375 -4.17 -34.23 3.43
C ALA A 375 -4.11 -33.03 4.38
N ASN A 376 -4.90 -31.99 4.09
CA ASN A 376 -5.06 -30.75 4.86
C ASN A 376 -3.80 -29.86 4.99
N LEU A 377 -2.62 -30.28 4.53
CA LEU A 377 -1.40 -29.49 4.72
C LEU A 377 -1.46 -28.16 3.95
N LEU A 378 -1.84 -28.19 2.66
CA LEU A 378 -1.99 -26.98 1.85
C LEU A 378 -3.04 -26.03 2.44
N ARG A 379 -4.16 -26.60 2.93
CA ARG A 379 -5.23 -25.84 3.58
C ARG A 379 -4.73 -25.07 4.81
N MET A 380 -3.99 -25.74 5.70
CA MET A 380 -3.42 -25.09 6.89
C MET A 380 -2.48 -23.94 6.54
N PHE A 381 -1.69 -24.05 5.46
CA PHE A 381 -0.87 -22.94 4.98
C PHE A 381 -1.73 -21.80 4.44
N PHE A 382 -2.78 -22.08 3.66
CA PHE A 382 -3.67 -21.03 3.13
C PHE A 382 -4.35 -20.26 4.25
N ASP A 383 -4.91 -20.96 5.24
CA ASP A 383 -5.53 -20.32 6.41
C ASP A 383 -4.51 -19.40 7.12
N CYS A 384 -3.29 -19.90 7.40
CA CYS A 384 -2.29 -19.10 8.11
C CYS A 384 -1.74 -17.92 7.29
N LEU A 385 -1.60 -18.05 5.97
CA LEU A 385 -1.09 -16.97 5.13
C LEU A 385 -2.15 -15.89 4.89
N TYR A 386 -3.42 -16.28 4.87
CA TYR A 386 -4.55 -15.36 4.81
C TYR A 386 -4.72 -14.61 6.14
N ASP A 387 -4.75 -15.33 7.27
CA ASP A 387 -4.93 -14.74 8.61
C ASP A 387 -3.81 -13.75 8.99
N GLU A 388 -2.60 -13.96 8.47
CA GLU A 388 -1.44 -13.08 8.71
C GLU A 388 -1.24 -12.02 7.61
N GLU A 389 -2.22 -11.85 6.72
CA GLU A 389 -2.22 -10.85 5.63
C GLU A 389 -1.01 -10.94 4.69
N VAL A 390 -0.43 -12.14 4.55
CA VAL A 390 0.74 -12.37 3.68
C VAL A 390 0.32 -12.50 2.21
N ILE A 391 -0.89 -13.02 1.97
CA ILE A 391 -1.43 -13.26 0.64
C ILE A 391 -2.85 -12.69 0.58
N SER A 392 -3.09 -11.82 -0.41
CA SER A 392 -4.39 -11.20 -0.67
C SER A 392 -5.42 -12.16 -1.28
N GLU A 393 -6.70 -11.82 -1.17
CA GLU A 393 -7.82 -12.55 -1.79
C GLU A 393 -7.65 -12.64 -3.31
N ASP A 394 -7.26 -11.53 -3.93
CA ASP A 394 -6.96 -11.44 -5.36
C ASP A 394 -5.90 -12.45 -5.79
N ALA A 395 -4.82 -12.61 -5.00
CA ALA A 395 -3.78 -13.58 -5.29
C ALA A 395 -4.29 -15.02 -5.18
N PHE A 396 -5.14 -15.32 -4.20
CA PHE A 396 -5.79 -16.63 -4.08
C PHE A 396 -6.70 -16.92 -5.28
N TYR A 397 -7.55 -15.98 -5.69
CA TYR A 397 -8.43 -16.14 -6.86
C TYR A 397 -7.65 -16.24 -8.17
N LYS A 398 -6.59 -15.45 -8.35
CA LYS A 398 -5.66 -15.60 -9.50
C LYS A 398 -4.99 -16.97 -9.50
N TRP A 399 -4.55 -17.46 -8.35
CA TRP A 399 -4.01 -18.81 -8.24
C TRP A 399 -5.05 -19.86 -8.59
N GLU A 400 -6.29 -19.76 -8.09
CA GLU A 400 -7.38 -20.71 -8.38
C GLU A 400 -7.68 -20.79 -9.89
N SER A 401 -7.78 -19.63 -10.55
CA SER A 401 -8.13 -19.50 -11.96
C SER A 401 -6.95 -19.68 -12.93
N SER A 402 -5.72 -19.82 -12.41
CA SER A 402 -4.51 -19.91 -13.21
C SER A 402 -4.48 -21.12 -14.15
N LYS A 403 -4.19 -20.84 -15.42
CA LYS A 403 -4.02 -21.83 -16.50
C LYS A 403 -2.58 -21.95 -16.98
N ASP A 404 -1.62 -21.45 -16.21
CA ASP A 404 -0.19 -21.52 -16.59
C ASP A 404 0.21 -23.00 -16.73
N PRO A 405 0.68 -23.43 -17.93
CA PRO A 405 1.13 -24.81 -18.16
C PRO A 405 2.22 -25.28 -17.20
N ALA A 406 3.10 -24.39 -16.75
CA ALA A 406 4.20 -24.72 -15.84
C ALA A 406 3.70 -25.10 -14.44
N GLU A 407 2.54 -24.58 -14.03
CA GLU A 407 2.00 -24.71 -12.67
C GLU A 407 0.83 -25.71 -12.57
N GLN A 408 0.54 -26.45 -13.65
CA GLN A 408 -0.54 -27.46 -13.66
C GLN A 408 -0.18 -28.74 -12.90
N ASN A 409 1.10 -28.98 -12.61
CA ASN A 409 1.51 -30.19 -11.90
C ASN A 409 0.94 -30.22 -10.48
N GLY A 410 0.18 -31.27 -10.16
CA GLY A 410 -0.51 -31.43 -8.88
C GLY A 410 -1.66 -30.46 -8.60
N LYS A 411 -1.90 -29.48 -9.49
CA LYS A 411 -2.90 -28.42 -9.32
C LYS A 411 -4.31 -28.94 -9.04
N GLY A 412 -4.75 -29.97 -9.77
CA GLY A 412 -6.10 -30.51 -9.61
C GLY A 412 -6.35 -31.14 -8.24
N VAL A 413 -5.34 -31.74 -7.62
CA VAL A 413 -5.44 -32.31 -6.26
C VAL A 413 -5.30 -31.21 -5.22
N ALA A 414 -4.39 -30.25 -5.43
CA ALA A 414 -4.27 -29.04 -4.62
C ALA A 414 -5.62 -28.30 -4.54
N LEU A 415 -6.27 -28.00 -5.67
CA LEU A 415 -7.59 -27.34 -5.73
C LEU A 415 -8.66 -28.10 -4.94
N LYS A 416 -8.70 -29.43 -5.05
CA LYS A 416 -9.63 -30.26 -4.27
C LYS A 416 -9.38 -30.15 -2.76
N SER A 417 -8.12 -30.03 -2.34
CA SER A 417 -7.77 -29.94 -0.92
C SER A 417 -8.15 -28.61 -0.28
N VAL A 418 -8.23 -27.53 -1.08
CA VAL A 418 -8.56 -26.18 -0.60
C VAL A 418 -9.95 -25.70 -1.04
N THR A 419 -10.79 -26.58 -1.60
CA THR A 419 -12.14 -26.19 -2.07
C THR A 419 -12.96 -25.53 -0.96
N ALA A 420 -12.90 -26.07 0.26
CA ALA A 420 -13.62 -25.48 1.41
C ALA A 420 -13.07 -24.11 1.84
N PHE A 421 -11.83 -23.76 1.49
CA PHE A 421 -11.27 -22.42 1.76
C PHE A 421 -11.89 -21.41 0.80
N PHE A 422 -11.91 -21.72 -0.50
CA PHE A 422 -12.51 -20.86 -1.51
C PHE A 422 -14.03 -20.74 -1.41
N THR A 423 -14.73 -21.78 -0.93
CA THR A 423 -16.16 -21.66 -0.61
C THR A 423 -16.38 -20.63 0.48
N TRP A 424 -15.61 -20.71 1.57
CA TRP A 424 -15.69 -19.75 2.66
C TRP A 424 -15.31 -18.32 2.23
N LEU A 425 -14.26 -18.17 1.41
CA LEU A 425 -13.80 -16.86 0.93
C LEU A 425 -14.91 -16.11 0.16
N ARG A 426 -15.65 -16.80 -0.71
CA ARG A 426 -16.78 -16.23 -1.46
C ARG A 426 -18.00 -15.95 -0.58
N GLU A 427 -18.29 -16.82 0.40
CA GLU A 427 -19.41 -16.61 1.33
C GLU A 427 -19.19 -15.37 2.22
N ALA A 428 -17.93 -15.11 2.62
CA ALA A 428 -17.58 -13.92 3.37
C ALA A 428 -17.69 -12.63 2.53
N GLU A 429 -17.36 -12.70 1.23
CA GLU A 429 -17.50 -11.60 0.28
C GLU A 429 -18.98 -11.20 0.10
N GLU A 430 -19.87 -12.17 -0.13
CA GLU A 430 -21.32 -11.94 -0.30
C GLU A 430 -21.98 -11.31 0.96
N GLU A 431 -21.53 -11.66 2.17
CA GLU A 431 -22.04 -11.05 3.42
C GLU A 431 -21.54 -9.61 3.66
N SER A 432 -20.46 -9.20 2.98
CA SER A 432 -19.88 -7.87 3.11
C SER A 432 -20.47 -6.85 2.13
N GLU A 433 -20.95 -7.30 0.96
CA GLU A 433 -21.63 -6.46 -0.04
C GLU A 433 -23.09 -6.12 0.33
N ASP A 434 -23.72 -6.94 1.19
CA ASP A 434 -25.11 -6.79 1.65
C ASP A 434 -25.27 -5.95 2.94
N ASN A 435 -24.18 -5.43 3.51
CA ASN A 435 -24.15 -4.54 4.70
C ASN A 435 -23.70 -3.13 4.34
#